data_AF-A0AAU1QL99-F1
#
_entry.id   AF-A0AAU1QL99-F1
#
_cell.length_a   1.000
_cell.length_b   1.000
_cell.length_c   1.000
_cell.angle_alpha   90.00
_cell.angle_beta   90.00
_cell.angle_gamma   90.00
#
_symmetry.space_group_name_H-M   'P 1'
#
loop_
_entity.id
_entity.type
_entity.pdbx_description
1 polymer ?
#
loop_
_entity_poly.entity_id
_entity_poly.type
_entity_poly.pdbx_seq_one_letter_code
_entity_poly.pdbx_strand_id
1 'polypeptide(L)' 'MTSDRAHDFRATQRVLGLGAVSVWPATFQQLVIRRTPKLIRRSDPGLFHLSLLVDITPTEYRSRAAAAGTSPRC' A
#
# COMPACT_ATOMS: atom_id res chain seq x y z
N MET A 1 1.72 -14.02 -9.87
CA MET A 1 2.74 -12.98 -9.65
C MET A 1 4.01 -13.71 -9.26
N THR A 2 5.11 -13.47 -9.96
CA THR A 2 6.39 -14.19 -9.81
C THR A 2 7.54 -13.19 -9.78
N SER A 3 8.65 -13.55 -9.15
CA SER A 3 9.87 -12.73 -9.05
C SER A 3 11.07 -13.64 -8.87
N ASP A 4 12.20 -13.28 -9.48
CA ASP A 4 13.47 -13.99 -9.35
C ASP A 4 14.05 -13.93 -7.92
N ARG A 5 13.53 -13.03 -7.08
CA ARG A 5 13.94 -12.86 -5.67
C ARG A 5 12.93 -13.44 -4.67
N ALA A 6 11.96 -14.24 -5.13
CA ALA A 6 10.90 -14.75 -4.26
C ALA A 6 11.42 -15.56 -3.05
N HIS A 7 12.48 -16.35 -3.23
CA HIS A 7 13.03 -17.20 -2.17
C HIS A 7 13.76 -16.43 -1.07
N ASP A 8 14.30 -15.25 -1.39
CA ASP A 8 15.11 -14.44 -0.48
C ASP A 8 14.40 -13.17 -0.01
N PHE A 9 13.11 -13.03 -0.35
CA PHE A 9 12.35 -11.84 -0.04
C PHE A 9 12.20 -11.66 1.47
N ARG A 10 12.58 -10.49 1.98
CA ARG A 10 12.44 -10.13 3.40
C ARG A 10 11.58 -8.88 3.55
N ALA A 11 10.63 -8.97 4.49
CA ALA A 11 9.82 -7.85 4.92
C ALA A 11 9.53 -7.94 6.42
N THR A 12 9.41 -6.79 7.06
CA THR A 12 8.84 -6.65 8.39
C THR A 12 7.63 -5.74 8.30
N GLN A 13 6.58 -6.08 9.02
CA GLN A 13 5.37 -5.26 9.11
C GLN A 13 4.79 -5.40 10.51
N ARG A 14 4.22 -4.30 11.01
CA ARG A 14 3.34 -4.31 12.18
C ARG A 14 2.08 -3.51 11.87
N VAL A 15 1.01 -3.80 12.60
CA VAL A 15 -0.21 -2.99 12.58
C VAL A 15 -0.37 -2.39 13.97
N LEU A 16 -0.44 -1.07 14.01
CA LEU A 16 -0.64 -0.30 15.23
C LEU A 16 -1.98 0.42 15.13
N GLY A 17 -2.90 0.11 16.02
CA GLY A 17 -4.18 0.82 16.12
C GLY A 17 -4.04 2.08 16.95
N LEU A 18 -4.43 3.23 16.38
CA LEU A 18 -4.44 4.54 17.02
C LEU A 18 -5.86 5.14 16.91
N GLY A 19 -6.80 4.54 17.63
CA GLY A 19 -8.22 4.91 17.54
C GLY A 19 -8.78 4.63 16.14
N ALA A 20 -9.27 5.67 15.47
CA ALA A 20 -9.83 5.56 14.11
C ALA A 20 -8.77 5.36 13.01
N VAL A 21 -7.48 5.48 13.33
CA VAL A 21 -6.37 5.36 12.38
C VAL A 21 -5.61 4.07 12.65
N SER A 22 -5.21 3.37 11.59
CA SER A 22 -4.24 2.29 11.67
C SER A 22 -2.93 2.70 11.02
N VAL A 23 -1.82 2.57 11.74
CA VAL A 23 -0.47 2.83 11.22
C VAL A 23 0.21 1.50 10.93
N TRP A 24 0.72 1.38 9.71
CA TRP A 24 1.30 0.15 9.18
C TRP A 24 2.78 0.39 8.87
N PRO A 25 3.67 0.51 9.88
CA PRO A 25 5.09 0.59 9.61
C PRO A 25 5.55 -0.72 8.95
N ALA A 26 6.21 -0.59 7.81
CA ALA A 26 6.72 -1.71 7.06
C ALA A 26 8.08 -1.38 6.44
N THR A 27 8.99 -2.35 6.51
CA THR A 27 10.26 -2.34 5.78
C THR A 27 10.24 -3.52 4.83
N PHE A 28 10.47 -3.28 3.56
CA PHE A 28 10.49 -4.33 2.55
C PHE A 28 11.51 -4.02 1.47
N GLN A 29 12.03 -5.07 0.84
CA GLN A 29 12.80 -4.93 -0.39
C GLN A 29 11.90 -4.43 -1.53
N GLN A 30 12.52 -4.00 -2.64
CA GLN A 30 11.81 -3.49 -3.80
C GLN A 30 10.67 -4.43 -4.25
N LEU A 31 9.46 -3.88 -4.34
CA LEU A 31 8.26 -4.62 -4.72
C LEU A 31 7.26 -3.73 -5.45
N VAL A 32 6.26 -4.35 -6.08
CA VAL A 32 5.14 -3.66 -6.72
C VAL A 32 3.87 -3.90 -5.90
N ILE A 33 3.31 -2.84 -5.32
CA ILE A 33 2.00 -2.88 -4.67
C ILE A 33 0.93 -2.59 -5.69
N ARG A 34 0.07 -3.57 -5.99
CA ARG A 34 -1.04 -3.42 -6.95
C ARG A 34 -2.38 -3.35 -6.24
N ARG A 35 -2.97 -2.15 -6.18
CA ARG A 35 -4.34 -1.90 -5.70
C ARG A 35 -5.27 -1.75 -6.90
N THR A 36 -6.16 -2.72 -7.12
CA THR A 36 -7.19 -2.61 -8.18
C THR A 36 -8.52 -2.18 -7.57
N PRO A 37 -9.44 -1.52 -8.31
CA PRO A 37 -10.74 -1.13 -7.78
C PRO A 37 -11.52 -2.31 -7.16
N LYS A 38 -11.43 -3.50 -7.76
CA LYS A 38 -12.03 -4.73 -7.23
C LYS A 38 -11.45 -5.13 -5.87
N LEU A 39 -10.13 -5.02 -5.69
CA LEU A 39 -9.46 -5.35 -4.44
C LEU A 39 -9.68 -4.27 -3.36
N ILE A 40 -9.73 -2.99 -3.76
CA ILE A 40 -10.01 -1.87 -2.85
C ILE A 40 -11.41 -2.02 -2.26
N ARG A 41 -12.44 -2.23 -3.10
CA ARG A 41 -13.84 -2.38 -2.66
C ARG A 41 -14.06 -3.58 -1.71
N ARG A 42 -13.25 -4.63 -1.82
CA ARG A 42 -13.31 -5.79 -0.91
C ARG A 42 -12.62 -5.56 0.42
N SER A 43 -11.67 -4.64 0.48
CA SER A 43 -10.86 -4.41 1.68
C SER A 43 -11.59 -3.46 2.61
N ASP A 44 -11.85 -2.22 2.16
CA ASP A 44 -12.67 -1.24 2.86
C ASP A 44 -12.89 -0.02 1.92
N PRO A 45 -14.12 0.27 1.48
CA PRO A 45 -14.40 1.42 0.62
C PRO A 45 -14.34 2.78 1.34
N GLY A 46 -14.27 2.84 2.67
CA GLY A 46 -14.31 4.08 3.46
C GLY A 46 -12.95 4.58 3.96
N LEU A 47 -11.88 3.78 3.83
CA LEU A 47 -10.57 4.12 4.38
C LEU A 47 -9.62 4.71 3.33
N PHE A 48 -8.99 5.83 3.67
CA PHE A 48 -7.88 6.39 2.91
C PHE A 48 -6.58 5.69 3.32
N HIS A 49 -5.83 5.18 2.33
CA HIS A 49 -4.50 4.61 2.55
C HIS A 49 -3.43 5.59 2.07
N LEU A 50 -2.67 6.13 3.02
CA LEU A 50 -1.53 7.01 2.76
C LEU A 50 -0.24 6.21 2.96
N SER A 51 0.68 6.32 2.01
CA SER A 51 2.01 5.70 2.10
C SER A 51 3.06 6.78 2.22
N LEU A 52 3.84 6.75 3.30
CA LEU A 52 4.94 7.67 3.53
C LEU A 52 6.27 6.89 3.55
N LEU A 53 7.27 7.44 2.88
CA LEU A 53 8.62 6.91 2.84
C LEU A 53 9.45 7.59 3.94
N VAL A 54 9.90 6.81 4.93
CA VAL A 54 10.58 7.32 6.14
C VAL A 54 12.05 6.91 6.25
N ASP A 55 12.49 5.92 5.48
CA ASP A 55 13.89 5.51 5.34
C ASP A 55 14.06 4.75 4.02
N ILE A 56 14.54 5.44 2.99
CA ILE A 56 14.67 4.87 1.65
C ILE A 56 16.12 4.85 1.20
N THR A 57 16.57 3.68 0.74
CA THR A 57 17.68 3.64 -0.19
C THR A 57 17.21 4.27 -1.50
N PRO A 58 17.95 5.20 -2.13
CA PRO A 58 17.56 5.84 -3.38
C PRO A 58 17.24 4.79 -4.46
N THR A 59 15.96 4.49 -4.58
CA THR A 59 15.34 3.61 -5.56
C THR A 59 14.10 4.35 -6.00
N GLU A 60 13.85 4.35 -7.30
CA GLU A 60 12.80 5.17 -7.86
C GLU A 60 11.42 4.77 -7.30
N TYR A 61 10.76 5.65 -6.55
CA TYR A 61 9.38 5.46 -6.12
C TYR A 61 8.43 5.98 -7.20
N ARG A 62 7.74 5.07 -7.88
CA ARG A 62 6.68 5.40 -8.83
C ARG A 62 5.32 4.99 -8.27
N SER A 63 4.53 5.97 -7.85
CA SER A 63 3.10 5.79 -7.56
C SER A 63 2.25 6.26 -8.75
N ARG A 64 1.28 5.45 -9.18
CA ARG A 64 0.13 5.96 -9.94
C ARG A 64 -0.97 6.31 -8.95
N ALA A 65 -1.40 7.57 -8.94
CA ALA A 65 -2.64 7.94 -8.27
C ALA A 65 -3.79 7.15 -8.91
N ALA A 66 -4.58 6.44 -8.10
CA ALA A 66 -5.92 6.07 -8.51
C ALA A 66 -6.73 7.37 -8.49
N ALA A 67 -7.31 7.77 -9.61
CA ALA A 67 -8.25 8.89 -9.63
C ALA A 67 -9.31 8.63 -8.55
N ALA A 68 -9.47 9.56 -7.62
CA ALA A 68 -10.58 9.54 -6.67
C ALA A 68 -11.85 9.53 -7.52
N GLY A 69 -12.52 8.38 -7.60
CA GLY A 69 -13.76 8.27 -8.35
C GLY A 69 -14.78 9.15 -7.66
N THR A 70 -15.09 10.31 -8.24
CA THR A 70 -16.24 11.11 -7.86
C THR A 70 -17.47 10.22 -8.10
N SER A 71 -18.02 9.64 -7.04
CA SER A 71 -19.33 9.00 -7.11
C SER A 71 -20.34 10.10 -7.45
N PRO A 72 -21.12 10.00 -8.54
CA PRO A 72 -22.33 10.80 -8.63
C PRO A 72 -23.24 10.29 -7.51
N ARG A 73 -23.74 11.24 -6.73
CA ARG A 73 -24.64 11.00 -5.59
C ARG A 73 -25.93 10.36 -6.11
N CYS A 74 -26.46 9.39 -5.35
CA CYS A 74 -27.91 9.15 -5.31
C CYS A 74 -28.55 10.23 -4.43
#